data_AF-A0A8J4LPK5-F1
#
_entry.id   AF-A0A8J4LPK5-F1
#
_cell.length_a   1.000
_cell.length_b   1.000
_cell.length_c   1.000
_cell.angle_alpha   90.00
_cell.angle_beta   90.00
_cell.angle_gamma   90.00
#
_symmetry.space_group_name_H-M   'P 1'
#
loop_
_entity.id
_entity.type
_entity.pdbx_description
1 polymer ?
#
loop_
_entity_poly.entity_id
_entity_poly.type
_entity_poly.pdbx_seq_one_letter_code
_entity_poly.pdbx_strand_id
1 'polypeptide(L)'
;VCGAIAARIGMGAFVDIVGPRYGTAATMLITAPAVFCMALVNDYATFTVVRFFIGCSLCMFVCCQFWCGTMFNVRLVGTANAIAGGWGNMGGGACHWIMP
;
A
#
# COMPACT_ATOMS: atom_id res chain seq x y z
N VAL A 1 8.06 -3.16 -9.27
CA VAL A 1 8.44 -4.14 -8.22
C VAL A 1 9.61 -3.65 -7.37
N CYS A 2 10.72 -3.17 -7.94
CA CYS A 2 11.87 -2.72 -7.13
C CYS A 2 11.53 -1.59 -6.13
N GLY A 3 10.70 -0.62 -6.52
CA GLY A 3 10.24 0.44 -5.61
C GLY A 3 9.39 -0.06 -4.43
N ALA A 4 8.66 -1.17 -4.60
CA ALA A 4 7.79 -1.71 -3.55
C ALA A 4 8.58 -2.34 -2.40
N ILE A 5 9.72 -2.97 -2.69
CA ILE A 5 10.58 -3.60 -1.67
C ILE A 5 11.25 -2.51 -0.83
N ALA A 6 11.86 -1.51 -1.49
CA ALA A 6 12.47 -0.37 -0.82
C ALA A 6 11.43 0.42 0.00
N ALA A 7 10.25 0.66 -0.54
CA ALA A 7 9.17 1.36 0.16
C ALA A 7 8.69 0.58 1.40
N ARG A 8 8.64 -0.76 1.37
CA ARG A 8 8.26 -1.57 2.53
C ARG A 8 9.27 -1.47 3.66
N ILE A 9 10.58 -1.50 3.35
CA ILE A 9 11.64 -1.34 4.36
C ILE A 9 11.59 0.07 4.95
N GLY A 10 11.49 1.09 4.11
CA GLY A 10 11.40 2.49 4.56
C GLY A 10 10.15 2.77 5.39
N MET A 11 9.01 2.19 5.01
CA MET A 11 7.76 2.32 5.77
C MET A 11 7.85 1.63 7.14
N GLY A 12 8.55 0.49 7.26
CA GLY A 12 8.79 -0.14 8.55
C GLY A 12 9.48 0.83 9.53
N ALA A 13 10.60 1.40 9.11
CA ALA A 13 11.32 2.40 9.92
C ALA A 13 10.47 3.66 10.20
N PHE A 14 9.68 4.11 9.24
CA PHE A 14 8.83 5.29 9.40
C PHE A 14 7.69 5.07 10.41
N VAL A 15 7.06 3.89 10.36
CA VAL A 15 5.98 3.51 11.29
C VAL A 15 6.50 3.38 12.71
N ASP A 16 7.73 2.89 12.89
CA ASP A 16 8.35 2.77 14.22
C ASP A 16 8.64 4.14 14.86
N ILE A 17 8.93 5.19 14.07
CA ILE A 17 9.32 6.51 14.58
C ILE A 17 8.12 7.46 14.70
N VAL A 18 7.29 7.55 13.65
CA VAL A 18 6.21 8.55 13.53
C VAL A 18 4.85 7.97 13.91
N GLY A 19 4.75 6.64 13.96
CA GLY A 19 3.53 5.93 14.23
C GLY A 19 2.71 5.65 12.96
N PRO A 20 1.85 4.63 13.02
CA PRO A 20 1.21 4.07 11.83
C PRO A 20 0.11 4.96 11.24
N ARG A 21 -0.48 5.86 12.03
CA ARG A 21 -1.55 6.77 11.57
C ARG A 21 -1.06 7.75 10.51
N TYR A 22 0.13 8.31 10.70
CA TYR A 22 0.73 9.21 9.72
C TYR A 22 1.33 8.44 8.54
N GLY A 23 1.83 7.21 8.77
CA GLY A 23 2.31 6.32 7.70
C GLY A 23 1.22 5.97 6.69
N THR A 24 0.02 5.60 7.16
CA THR A 24 -1.14 5.32 6.29
C THR A 24 -1.63 6.57 5.56
N ALA A 25 -1.72 7.72 6.24
CA ALA A 25 -2.15 8.97 5.62
C ALA A 25 -1.17 9.47 4.54
N ALA A 26 0.14 9.43 4.82
CA ALA A 26 1.17 9.88 3.89
C ALA A 26 1.22 9.01 2.63
N THR A 27 1.11 7.69 2.78
CA THR A 27 1.07 6.76 1.64
C THR A 27 -0.16 6.95 0.79
N MET A 28 -1.34 7.15 1.40
CA MET A 28 -2.56 7.46 0.65
C MET A 28 -2.46 8.79 -0.11
N LEU A 29 -1.93 9.84 0.52
CA LEU A 29 -1.79 11.16 -0.09
C LEU A 29 -0.80 11.17 -1.26
N ILE A 30 0.29 10.39 -1.19
CA ILE A 30 1.29 10.31 -2.28
C ILE A 30 0.76 9.47 -3.45
N THR A 31 -0.04 8.45 -3.16
CA THR A 31 -0.48 7.46 -4.17
C THR A 31 -1.75 7.88 -4.90
N ALA A 32 -2.68 8.59 -4.25
CA ALA A 32 -3.89 9.11 -4.87
C ALA A 32 -3.63 9.94 -6.15
N PRO A 33 -2.76 10.99 -6.14
CA PRO A 33 -2.49 11.75 -7.35
C PRO A 33 -1.77 10.91 -8.42
N ALA A 34 -0.89 9.99 -8.02
CA ALA A 34 -0.21 9.10 -8.97
C ALA A 34 -1.20 8.19 -9.73
N VAL A 35 -2.26 7.72 -9.06
CA VAL A 35 -3.32 6.92 -9.70
C VAL A 35 -4.15 7.76 -10.67
N PHE A 36 -4.54 8.99 -10.30
CA PHE A 36 -5.27 9.88 -11.21
C PHE A 36 -4.43 10.27 -12.44
N CYS A 37 -3.14 10.51 -12.25
CA CYS A 37 -2.23 10.82 -13.36
C CYS A 37 -2.06 9.66 -14.35
N MET A 38 -2.42 8.42 -13.99
CA MET A 38 -2.36 7.28 -14.92
C MET A 38 -3.26 7.50 -16.15
N ALA A 39 -4.39 8.19 -16.01
CA ALA A 39 -5.31 8.47 -17.11
C ALA A 39 -4.77 9.49 -18.13
N LEU A 40 -3.75 10.27 -17.77
CA LEU A 40 -3.16 11.33 -18.59
C LEU A 40 -1.85 10.91 -19.29
N VAL A 41 -1.39 9.68 -19.04
CA VAL A 41 -0.13 9.16 -19.57
C VAL A 41 -0.27 8.83 -21.05
N ASN A 42 0.64 9.37 -21.87
CA ASN A 42 0.73 9.09 -23.31
C ASN A 42 2.12 8.56 -23.73
N ASP A 43 3.16 8.76 -22.91
CA ASP A 43 4.54 8.37 -23.22
C ASP A 43 5.05 7.22 -22.33
N TYR A 44 5.91 6.36 -22.90
CA TYR A 44 6.54 5.24 -22.18
C TYR A 44 7.28 5.68 -20.90
N ALA A 45 7.99 6.80 -20.96
CA ALA A 45 8.72 7.33 -19.81
C ALA A 45 7.76 7.71 -18.68
N THR A 46 6.68 8.43 -18.99
CA THR A 46 5.67 8.85 -18.01
C THR A 46 4.91 7.65 -17.42
N PHE A 47 4.62 6.63 -18.22
CA PHE A 47 4.02 5.38 -17.76
C PHE A 47 4.87 4.65 -16.73
N THR A 48 6.18 4.57 -16.98
CA THR A 48 7.12 3.87 -16.08
C THR A 48 7.25 4.58 -14.74
N VAL A 49 7.30 5.92 -14.75
CA VAL A 49 7.36 6.75 -13.54
C VAL A 49 6.09 6.62 -12.70
N VAL A 50 4.91 6.72 -13.32
CA VAL A 50 3.63 6.58 -12.61
C VAL A 50 3.51 5.19 -11.98
N ARG A 51 3.88 4.12 -12.70
CA ARG A 51 3.90 2.75 -12.14
C ARG A 51 4.89 2.58 -10.99
N PHE A 52 5.99 3.31 -10.99
CA PHE A 52 6.93 3.29 -9.87
C PHE A 52 6.28 3.85 -8.60
N PHE A 53 5.62 5.00 -8.68
CA PHE A 53 4.91 5.62 -7.55
C PHE A 53 3.72 4.79 -7.06
N ILE A 54 2.93 4.22 -7.97
CA ILE A 54 1.85 3.29 -7.61
C ILE A 54 2.44 2.05 -6.93
N GLY A 55 3.61 1.57 -7.38
CA GLY A 55 4.35 0.49 -6.74
C GLY A 55 4.75 0.79 -5.30
N CYS A 56 5.00 2.06 -4.96
CA CYS A 56 5.25 2.46 -3.57
C CYS A 56 4.01 2.31 -2.68
N SER A 57 2.78 2.29 -3.21
CA SER A 57 1.56 2.09 -2.42
C SER A 57 1.53 0.72 -1.69
N LEU A 58 2.27 -0.28 -2.19
CA LEU A 58 2.35 -1.62 -1.60
C LEU A 58 2.98 -1.65 -0.20
N CYS A 59 3.56 -0.55 0.29
CA CYS A 59 4.04 -0.44 1.66
C CYS A 59 2.91 -0.29 2.70
N MET A 60 1.69 0.06 2.27
CA MET A 60 0.49 0.11 3.12
C MET A 60 0.23 -1.21 3.87
N PHE A 61 0.65 -2.34 3.29
CA PHE A 61 0.55 -3.66 3.91
C PHE A 61 1.36 -3.78 5.22
N VAL A 62 2.48 -3.06 5.32
CA VAL A 62 3.31 -3.01 6.54
C VAL A 62 2.58 -2.22 7.63
N CYS A 63 1.99 -1.08 7.29
CA CYS A 63 1.18 -0.29 8.21
C CYS A 63 -0.04 -1.06 8.73
N CYS A 64 -0.75 -1.79 7.87
CA CYS A 64 -1.88 -2.61 8.29
C CYS A 64 -1.47 -3.70 9.28
N GLN A 65 -0.36 -4.40 9.03
CA GLN A 65 0.16 -5.41 9.96
C GLN A 65 0.53 -4.82 11.31
N PHE A 66 1.17 -3.65 11.31
CA PHE A 66 1.49 -2.93 12.53
C PHE A 66 0.20 -2.56 13.30
N TRP A 67 -0.83 -2.04 12.61
CA TRP A 67 -2.12 -1.73 13.22
C TRP A 67 -2.79 -2.94 13.85
N CYS A 68 -2.93 -4.03 13.11
CA CYS A 68 -3.52 -5.26 13.63
C CYS A 68 -2.72 -5.81 14.82
N GLY A 69 -1.39 -5.69 14.80
CA GLY A 69 -0.53 -6.03 15.92
C GLY A 69 -0.76 -5.19 17.18
N THR A 70 -1.06 -3.90 17.03
CA THR A 70 -1.35 -3.01 18.17
C THR A 70 -2.77 -3.15 18.72
N MET A 71 -3.74 -3.55 17.89
CA MET A 71 -5.15 -3.59 18.28
C MET A 71 -5.63 -4.96 18.78
N PHE A 72 -5.02 -6.06 18.33
CA PHE A 72 -5.46 -7.41 18.66
C PHE A 72 -4.43 -8.16 19.51
N ASN A 73 -4.92 -9.06 20.38
CA ASN A 73 -4.08 -9.94 21.19
C ASN A 73 -3.28 -10.90 20.29
N VAL A 74 -2.07 -11.29 20.71
CA VAL A 74 -1.19 -12.26 20.03
C VAL A 74 -1.86 -13.57 19.63
N ARG A 75 -2.92 -14.02 20.31
CA ARG A 75 -3.68 -15.22 19.91
C ARG A 75 -4.58 -15.02 18.68
N LEU A 76 -5.03 -13.78 18.44
CA LEU A 76 -5.98 -13.42 17.38
C LEU A 76 -5.36 -12.52 16.30
N VAL A 77 -4.14 -12.02 16.50
CA VAL A 77 -3.47 -11.13 15.54
C VAL A 77 -3.28 -11.81 14.18
N GLY A 78 -3.06 -13.14 14.16
CA GLY A 78 -2.90 -13.91 12.92
C GLY A 78 -4.18 -13.96 12.09
N THR A 79 -5.34 -14.18 12.73
CA THR A 79 -6.63 -14.19 12.03
C THR A 79 -7.05 -12.80 11.58
N ALA A 80 -6.80 -11.78 12.42
CA ALA A 80 -7.04 -10.38 12.05
C ALA A 80 -6.20 -9.95 10.83
N ASN A 81 -4.90 -10.29 10.82
CA ASN A 81 -4.02 -10.03 9.68
C ASN A 81 -4.43 -10.81 8.43
N ALA A 82 -4.88 -12.07 8.58
CA ALA A 82 -5.35 -12.88 7.46
C ALA A 82 -6.59 -12.28 6.79
N ILE A 83 -7.56 -11.80 7.58
CA ILE A 83 -8.77 -11.15 7.06
C ILE A 83 -8.41 -9.82 6.41
N ALA A 84 -7.63 -8.96 7.08
CA ALA A 84 -7.21 -7.67 6.56
C ALA A 84 -6.39 -7.80 5.26
N GLY A 85 -5.44 -8.73 5.22
CA GLY A 85 -4.64 -9.02 4.04
C GLY A 85 -5.44 -9.66 2.91
N GLY A 86 -6.37 -10.56 3.24
CA GLY A 86 -7.30 -11.16 2.28
C GLY A 86 -8.16 -10.10 1.58
N TRP A 87 -8.74 -9.18 2.35
CA TRP A 87 -9.51 -8.06 1.81
C TRP A 87 -8.65 -7.13 0.94
N GLY A 88 -7.43 -6.83 1.38
CA GLY A 88 -6.48 -6.03 0.61
C GLY A 88 -6.16 -6.65 -0.77
N ASN A 89 -5.96 -7.96 -0.82
CA ASN A 89 -5.67 -8.66 -2.07
C ASN A 89 -6.92 -8.81 -2.98
N MET A 90 -8.12 -8.92 -2.39
CA MET A 90 -9.38 -8.94 -3.14
C MET A 90 -9.55 -7.68 -4.01
N GLY A 91 -9.08 -6.52 -3.53
CA GLY A 91 -9.09 -5.28 -4.31
C GLY A 91 -8.38 -5.40 -5.67
N GLY A 92 -7.29 -6.18 -5.75
CA GLY A 92 -6.63 -6.49 -7.01
C GLY A 92 -7.53 -7.25 -7.98
N GLY A 93 -8.24 -8.27 -7.48
CA GLY A 93 -9.21 -9.03 -8.28
C GLY A 93 -10.41 -8.18 -8.73
N ALA A 94 -10.91 -7.30 -7.85
CA ALA A 94 -12.01 -6.40 -8.18
C ALA A 94 -11.62 -5.38 -9.27
N CYS A 95 -10.39 -4.86 -9.27
CA CYS A 95 -9.90 -3.98 -10.34
C CYS A 95 -9.95 -4.67 -11.71
N HIS A 96 -9.58 -5.95 -11.80
CA HIS A 96 -9.64 -6.71 -13.06
C HIS A 96 -11.07 -6.98 -13.53
N TRP A 97 -12.03 -7.03 -12.59
CA TRP A 97 -13.46 -7.18 -12.91
C TRP A 97 -14.11 -5.87 -13.36
N ILE A 98 -13.65 -4.74 -12.82
CA ILE A 98 -14.22 -3.40 -13.08
C ILE A 98 -13.58 -2.75 -14.31
N MET A 99 -12.31 -3.02 -14.58
CA MET A 99 -11.65 -2.52 -15.79
C MET A 99 -12.23 -3.23 -17.02
N PRO A 100 -12.73 -2.48 -18.02
CA PRO A 100 -13.20 -3.04 -19.29
C PRO A 100 -12.07 -3.62 -20.14
#